data_AF-X1UHT2-F1
#
_entry.id   AF-X1UHT2-F1
#
_cell.length_a   1.000
_cell.length_b   1.000
_cell.length_c   1.000
_cell.angle_alpha   90.00
_cell.angle_beta   90.00
_cell.angle_gamma   90.00
#
_symmetry.space_group_name_H-M   'P 1'
#
loop_
_entity.id
_entity.type
_entity.pdbx_description
1 polymer ?
#
loop_
_entity_poly.entity_id
_entity_poly.type
_entity_poly.pdbx_seq_one_letter_code
_entity_poly.pdbx_strand_id
1 'polypeptide(L)'
;FVGSMGDLFCRGMKDEWILRVLHFIRDCEADNKFLLQTKNPNRFQDFIEVLEEVKDKIILGTTLETTWGTPWSKAPPTDSRAEHLRILKRNYGFKTFLSLEPLADFNLVTMKRWINFIDPEAVEIGLENYTDFVDRPRDGKIFDLLRWLKHKEIPYVLKENLRHLEDSLTFSSW
;
A
#
# COMPACT_ATOMS: atom_id res chain seq x y z
N PHE A 1 1.07 -3.68 -12.36
CA PHE A 1 1.10 -4.40 -11.06
C PHE A 1 1.73 -5.76 -11.27
N VAL A 2 2.69 -6.16 -10.44
CA VAL A 2 3.31 -7.50 -10.52
C VAL A 2 2.64 -8.42 -9.50
N GLY A 3 2.04 -9.51 -9.97
CA GLY A 3 1.42 -10.53 -9.11
C GLY A 3 -0.03 -10.24 -8.71
N SER A 4 -0.94 -10.02 -9.67
CA SER A 4 -2.37 -9.68 -9.43
C SER A 4 -3.16 -10.64 -8.51
N MET A 5 -2.71 -11.88 -8.38
CA MET A 5 -3.40 -12.95 -7.62
C MET A 5 -2.49 -13.59 -6.56
N GLY A 6 -1.37 -12.95 -6.20
CA GLY A 6 -0.39 -13.53 -5.28
C GLY A 6 0.49 -12.48 -4.62
N ASP A 7 1.32 -12.93 -3.67
CA ASP A 7 2.30 -12.09 -2.99
C ASP A 7 3.70 -12.62 -3.29
N LEU A 8 4.38 -11.97 -4.23
CA LEU A 8 5.72 -12.36 -4.70
C LEU A 8 6.75 -12.33 -3.56
N PHE A 9 6.56 -11.46 -2.56
CA PHE A 9 7.49 -11.26 -1.46
C PHE A 9 6.98 -11.86 -0.14
N CYS A 10 5.97 -12.73 -0.20
CA CYS A 10 5.56 -13.50 0.97
C CYS A 10 6.67 -14.47 1.39
N ARG A 11 6.67 -14.84 2.67
CA ARG A 11 7.66 -15.77 3.24
C ARG A 11 7.71 -17.13 2.56
N GLY A 12 6.63 -17.56 1.92
CA GLY A 12 6.55 -18.86 1.24
C GLY A 12 7.13 -18.87 -0.17
N MET A 13 7.46 -17.69 -0.74
CA MET A 13 8.04 -17.62 -2.09
C MET A 13 9.53 -17.94 -2.08
N LYS A 14 10.00 -18.70 -3.06
CA LYS A 14 11.44 -18.98 -3.22
C LYS A 14 12.15 -17.79 -3.85
N ASP A 15 13.37 -17.55 -3.41
CA ASP A 15 14.19 -16.41 -3.83
C ASP A 15 14.47 -16.45 -5.33
N GLU A 16 14.65 -17.64 -5.91
CA GLU A 16 14.86 -17.80 -7.35
C GLU A 16 13.72 -17.20 -8.19
N TRP A 17 12.47 -17.29 -7.71
CA TRP A 17 11.32 -16.73 -8.42
C TRP A 17 11.29 -15.20 -8.33
N ILE A 18 11.63 -14.66 -7.16
CA ILE A 18 11.72 -13.21 -6.94
C ILE A 18 12.81 -12.63 -7.84
N LEU A 19 14.01 -13.23 -7.82
CA LEU A 19 15.14 -12.79 -8.64
C LEU A 19 14.85 -12.85 -10.13
N ARG A 20 14.17 -13.89 -10.62
CA ARG A 20 13.76 -13.97 -12.03
C ARG A 20 12.89 -12.80 -12.45
N VAL A 21 11.94 -12.39 -11.60
CA VAL A 21 11.07 -11.23 -11.87
C VAL A 21 11.87 -9.92 -11.81
N LEU A 22 12.74 -9.75 -10.80
CA LEU A 22 13.57 -8.54 -10.68
C LEU A 22 14.55 -8.39 -11.85
N HIS A 23 15.20 -9.47 -12.27
CA HIS A 23 16.06 -9.47 -13.46
C HIS A 23 15.28 -9.15 -14.73
N PHE A 24 14.06 -9.68 -14.88
CA PHE A 24 13.19 -9.29 -15.98
C PHE A 24 12.88 -7.78 -15.97
N ILE A 25 12.58 -7.19 -14.81
CA ILE A 25 12.33 -5.75 -14.69
C ILE A 25 13.59 -4.95 -15.05
N ARG A 26 14.77 -5.41 -14.60
CA ARG A 26 16.05 -4.78 -14.92
C ARG A 26 16.28 -4.74 -16.42
N ASP A 27 16.12 -5.88 -17.07
CA ASP A 27 16.42 -6.07 -18.50
C ASP A 27 15.27 -5.58 -19.40
N CYS A 28 14.12 -5.19 -18.84
CA CYS A 28 13.00 -4.63 -19.58
C CYS A 28 13.37 -3.24 -20.15
N GLU A 29 13.39 -3.14 -21.48
CA GLU A 29 13.72 -1.90 -22.20
C GLU A 29 12.56 -0.90 -22.27
N ALA A 30 11.33 -1.34 -22.00
CA ALA A 30 10.16 -0.45 -21.99
C ALA A 30 10.21 0.51 -20.79
N ASP A 31 9.80 1.76 -20.99
CA ASP A 31 9.70 2.78 -19.93
C ASP A 31 8.47 2.58 -19.03
N ASN A 32 8.28 1.35 -18.56
CA ASN A 32 7.22 0.99 -17.63
C ASN A 32 7.66 1.26 -16.19
N LYS A 33 6.72 1.73 -15.36
CA LYS A 33 6.86 1.68 -13.90
C LYS A 33 6.14 0.46 -13.34
N PHE A 34 6.85 -0.34 -12.55
CA PHE A 34 6.35 -1.55 -11.92
C PHE A 34 6.02 -1.29 -10.46
N LEU A 35 4.76 -1.48 -10.09
CA LEU A 35 4.36 -1.57 -8.69
C LEU A 35 4.63 -3.00 -8.18
N LEU A 36 5.54 -3.12 -7.22
CA LEU A 36 5.83 -4.34 -6.46
C LEU A 36 5.16 -4.22 -5.09
N GLN A 37 4.09 -4.96 -4.84
CA GLN A 37 3.32 -4.87 -3.58
C GLN A 37 3.35 -6.18 -2.81
N THR A 38 3.40 -6.07 -1.49
CA THR A 38 3.38 -7.23 -0.59
C THR A 38 2.79 -6.87 0.77
N LYS A 39 2.22 -7.86 1.48
CA LYS A 39 1.89 -7.70 2.92
C LYS A 39 3.10 -7.98 3.82
N ASN A 40 4.27 -8.25 3.25
CA ASN A 40 5.53 -8.51 3.96
C ASN A 40 6.68 -7.60 3.44
N PRO A 41 6.58 -6.27 3.62
CA PRO A 41 7.56 -5.33 3.06
C PRO A 41 8.97 -5.50 3.64
N ASN A 42 9.13 -6.20 4.78
CA ASN A 42 10.46 -6.56 5.28
C ASN A 42 11.25 -7.40 4.26
N ARG A 43 10.58 -8.25 3.48
CA ARG A 43 11.23 -9.14 2.49
C ARG A 43 11.94 -8.36 1.38
N PHE A 44 11.55 -7.11 1.10
CA PHE A 44 12.29 -6.30 0.13
C PHE A 44 13.77 -6.11 0.54
N GLN A 45 14.06 -6.05 1.84
CA GLN A 45 15.42 -5.84 2.34
C GLN A 45 16.37 -7.00 1.98
N ASP A 46 15.86 -8.20 1.78
CA ASP A 46 16.65 -9.36 1.37
C ASP A 46 17.14 -9.27 -0.08
N PHE A 47 16.56 -8.34 -0.87
CA PHE A 47 16.86 -8.14 -2.28
C PHE A 47 17.31 -6.71 -2.59
N ILE A 48 17.82 -5.99 -1.58
CA ILE A 48 18.06 -4.55 -1.69
C ILE A 48 19.01 -4.20 -2.83
N GLU A 49 20.07 -4.99 -3.02
CA GLU A 49 21.07 -4.78 -4.07
C GLU A 49 20.43 -4.79 -5.46
N VAL A 50 19.62 -5.82 -5.75
CA VAL A 50 18.94 -5.96 -7.05
C VAL A 50 17.80 -4.93 -7.19
N LEU A 51 17.12 -4.57 -6.10
CA LEU A 51 16.09 -3.53 -6.12
C LEU A 51 16.69 -2.15 -6.42
N GLU A 52 17.89 -1.85 -5.92
CA GLU A 52 18.60 -0.61 -6.23
C GLU A 52 18.96 -0.51 -7.71
N GLU A 53 19.35 -1.61 -8.36
CA GLU A 53 19.61 -1.66 -9.81
C GLU A 53 18.38 -1.25 -10.65
N VAL A 54 17.17 -1.49 -10.13
CA VAL A 54 15.91 -1.22 -10.85
C VAL A 54 15.08 -0.10 -10.23
N LYS A 55 15.66 0.66 -9.29
CA LYS A 55 14.96 1.63 -8.45
C LYS A 55 14.12 2.63 -9.24
N ASP A 56 14.63 3.14 -10.35
CA ASP A 56 13.91 4.10 -11.17
C ASP A 56 12.72 3.49 -11.93
N LYS A 57 12.67 2.16 -12.06
CA LYS A 57 11.59 1.43 -12.73
C LYS A 57 10.53 0.93 -11.76
N ILE A 58 10.73 1.03 -10.45
CA ILE A 58 9.83 0.41 -9.47
C ILE A 58 9.21 1.40 -8.48
N ILE A 59 8.07 1.00 -7.93
CA ILE A 59 7.46 1.59 -6.74
C ILE A 59 7.19 0.43 -5.76
N LEU A 60 7.61 0.58 -4.52
CA LEU A 60 7.42 -0.44 -3.48
C LEU A 60 6.12 -0.20 -2.73
N GLY A 61 5.25 -1.20 -2.68
CA GLY A 61 3.93 -1.13 -2.10
C GLY A 61 3.75 -2.00 -0.88
N THR A 62 2.93 -1.56 0.07
CA THR A 62 2.35 -2.46 1.07
C THR A 62 0.87 -2.18 1.30
N THR A 63 0.20 -3.12 1.97
CA THR A 63 -1.20 -3.02 2.32
C THR A 63 -1.36 -2.81 3.83
N LEU A 64 -2.17 -1.81 4.22
CA LEU A 64 -2.64 -1.60 5.59
C LEU A 64 -4.18 -1.63 5.61
N GLU A 65 -4.74 -2.78 5.96
CA GLU A 65 -6.19 -3.01 5.97
C GLU A 65 -6.88 -2.31 7.15
N THR A 66 -6.18 -2.21 8.28
CA THR A 66 -6.69 -1.66 9.54
C THR A 66 -5.53 -1.16 10.40
N THR A 67 -5.85 -0.36 11.42
CA THR A 67 -4.91 0.00 12.51
C THR A 67 -5.01 -0.93 13.72
N TRP A 68 -5.90 -1.90 13.67
CA TRP A 68 -6.06 -2.91 14.69
C TRP A 68 -5.22 -4.15 14.35
N GLY A 69 -5.19 -5.13 15.25
CA GLY A 69 -4.55 -6.42 14.94
C GLY A 69 -5.28 -7.15 13.81
N THR A 70 -4.54 -7.99 13.07
CA THR A 70 -5.09 -8.82 11.99
C THR A 70 -5.01 -10.31 12.33
N PRO A 71 -5.73 -10.82 13.36
CA PRO A 71 -5.64 -12.23 13.77
C PRO A 71 -6.10 -13.22 12.69
N TRP A 72 -6.87 -12.77 11.71
CA TRP A 72 -7.31 -13.56 10.55
C TRP A 72 -6.23 -13.69 9.46
N SER A 73 -5.09 -13.01 9.59
CA SER A 73 -4.02 -12.99 8.59
C SER A 73 -2.73 -13.62 9.10
N LYS A 74 -2.02 -14.32 8.21
CA LYS A 74 -0.64 -14.81 8.45
C LYS A 74 0.44 -13.80 8.07
N ALA A 75 0.06 -12.66 7.51
CA ALA A 75 1.00 -11.61 7.17
C ALA A 75 1.45 -10.85 8.43
N PRO A 76 2.62 -10.17 8.39
CA PRO A 76 3.06 -9.29 9.47
C PRO A 76 1.99 -8.28 9.92
N PRO A 77 1.99 -7.86 11.19
CA PRO A 77 1.14 -6.77 11.68
C PRO A 77 1.28 -5.48 10.86
N THR A 78 0.19 -4.71 10.73
CA THR A 78 0.15 -3.50 9.86
C THR A 78 1.09 -2.39 10.31
N ASP A 79 1.31 -2.23 11.61
CA ASP A 79 2.32 -1.33 12.17
C ASP A 79 3.75 -1.70 11.74
N SER A 80 4.10 -2.99 11.81
CA SER A 80 5.39 -3.49 11.31
C SER A 80 5.53 -3.29 9.79
N ARG A 81 4.45 -3.46 9.02
CA ARG A 81 4.48 -3.16 7.57
C ARG A 81 4.76 -1.69 7.29
N ALA A 82 4.12 -0.79 8.05
CA ALA A 82 4.35 0.65 7.94
C ALA A 82 5.81 1.01 8.27
N GLU A 83 6.40 0.40 9.30
CA GLU A 83 7.80 0.55 9.66
C GLU A 83 8.75 0.15 8.54
N HIS A 84 8.60 -1.07 8.01
CA HIS A 84 9.50 -1.54 6.95
C HIS A 84 9.34 -0.76 5.64
N LEU A 85 8.13 -0.35 5.27
CA LEU A 85 7.94 0.50 4.10
C LEU A 85 8.60 1.86 4.28
N ARG A 86 8.55 2.42 5.50
CA ARG A 86 9.24 3.67 5.84
C ARG A 86 10.76 3.53 5.83
N ILE A 87 11.31 2.41 6.27
CA ILE A 87 12.75 2.11 6.17
C ILE A 87 13.18 2.14 4.70
N LEU A 88 12.43 1.48 3.82
CA LEU A 88 12.71 1.46 2.38
C LEU A 88 12.69 2.88 1.77
N LYS A 89 11.72 3.71 2.16
CA LYS A 89 11.68 5.10 1.70
C LYS A 89 12.84 5.94 2.21
N ARG A 90 13.13 5.97 3.52
CA ARG A 90 14.12 6.92 4.04
C ARG A 90 15.56 6.45 4.02
N ASN A 91 15.81 5.16 4.21
CA ASN A 91 17.18 4.66 4.28
C ASN A 91 17.72 4.38 2.87
N TYR A 92 16.85 3.94 1.96
CA TYR A 92 17.24 3.55 0.61
C TYR A 92 16.65 4.45 -0.49
N GLY A 93 15.77 5.39 -0.14
CA GLY A 93 15.25 6.39 -1.09
C GLY A 93 14.25 5.84 -2.11
N PHE A 94 13.61 4.69 -1.86
CA PHE A 94 12.60 4.15 -2.78
C PHE A 94 11.32 5.00 -2.80
N LYS A 95 10.68 5.06 -3.96
CA LYS A 95 9.30 5.51 -4.08
C LYS A 95 8.38 4.46 -3.47
N THR A 96 7.39 4.90 -2.72
CA THR A 96 6.49 3.99 -2.00
C THR A 96 5.02 4.25 -2.30
N PHE A 97 4.23 3.18 -2.30
CA PHE A 97 2.79 3.19 -2.51
C PHE A 97 2.10 2.53 -1.32
N LEU A 98 0.92 3.04 -0.95
CA LEU A 98 0.15 2.48 0.14
C LEU A 98 -1.23 2.02 -0.36
N SER A 99 -1.55 0.76 -0.15
CA SER A 99 -2.89 0.23 -0.41
C SER A 99 -3.64 0.08 0.91
N LEU A 100 -4.78 0.74 1.04
CA LEU A 100 -5.74 0.55 2.12
C LEU A 100 -6.88 -0.32 1.58
N GLU A 101 -6.55 -1.57 1.25
CA GLU A 101 -7.49 -2.51 0.62
C GLU A 101 -7.28 -3.97 1.11
N PRO A 102 -8.33 -4.67 1.53
CA PRO A 102 -9.62 -4.09 1.86
C PRO A 102 -9.55 -3.24 3.13
N LEU A 103 -10.06 -2.01 3.07
CA LEU A 103 -10.13 -1.13 4.23
C LEU A 103 -11.21 -1.63 5.20
N ALA A 104 -10.76 -2.19 6.31
CA ALA A 104 -11.59 -2.53 7.48
C ALA A 104 -11.65 -1.35 8.45
N ASP A 105 -12.44 -1.46 9.52
CA ASP A 105 -12.53 -0.40 10.53
C ASP A 105 -11.15 -0.12 11.13
N PHE A 106 -10.91 1.14 11.41
CA PHE A 106 -9.59 1.64 11.78
C PHE A 106 -9.70 2.84 12.74
N ASN A 107 -8.63 3.15 13.44
CA ASN A 107 -8.49 4.39 14.17
C ASN A 107 -8.00 5.48 13.20
N LEU A 108 -8.82 6.52 12.99
CA LEU A 108 -8.50 7.60 12.07
C LEU A 108 -7.19 8.33 12.40
N VAL A 109 -6.92 8.58 13.68
CA VAL A 109 -5.70 9.28 14.12
C VAL A 109 -4.47 8.43 13.84
N THR A 110 -4.53 7.12 14.16
CA THR A 110 -3.43 6.18 13.90
C THR A 110 -3.18 6.04 12.39
N MET A 111 -4.23 5.89 11.58
CA MET A 111 -4.06 5.75 10.13
C MET A 111 -3.40 7.00 9.52
N LYS A 112 -3.84 8.20 9.92
CA LYS A 112 -3.20 9.48 9.51
C LYS A 112 -1.73 9.53 9.92
N ARG A 113 -1.41 9.08 11.14
CA ARG A 113 -0.02 9.01 11.63
C ARG A 113 0.82 8.05 10.79
N TRP A 114 0.32 6.87 10.47
CA TRP A 114 1.05 5.90 9.64
C TRP A 114 1.26 6.39 8.22
N ILE A 115 0.25 6.99 7.59
CA ILE A 115 0.39 7.58 6.24
C ILE A 115 1.44 8.68 6.24
N ASN A 116 1.38 9.63 7.18
CA ASN A 116 2.41 10.67 7.32
C ASN A 116 3.79 10.09 7.62
N PHE A 117 3.84 9.04 8.44
CA PHE A 117 5.09 8.40 8.82
C PHE A 117 5.75 7.76 7.60
N ILE A 118 5.00 6.99 6.81
CA ILE A 118 5.46 6.33 5.58
C ILE A 118 5.83 7.37 4.51
N ASP A 119 5.03 8.43 4.38
CA ASP A 119 5.16 9.46 3.36
C ASP A 119 5.05 8.88 1.93
N PRO A 120 3.94 8.22 1.53
CA PRO A 120 3.84 7.55 0.23
C PRO A 120 3.62 8.51 -0.94
N GLU A 121 4.00 8.09 -2.15
CA GLU A 121 3.72 8.83 -3.40
C GLU A 121 2.23 8.88 -3.73
N ALA A 122 1.51 7.83 -3.36
CA ALA A 122 0.06 7.75 -3.49
C ALA A 122 -0.54 6.72 -2.53
N VAL A 123 -1.82 6.91 -2.21
CA VAL A 123 -2.63 5.99 -1.41
C VAL A 123 -3.81 5.48 -2.23
N GLU A 124 -3.95 4.17 -2.38
CA GLU A 124 -5.17 3.55 -2.91
C GLU A 124 -6.09 3.14 -1.77
N ILE A 125 -7.40 3.33 -1.94
CA ILE A 125 -8.41 3.06 -0.92
C ILE A 125 -9.56 2.28 -1.55
N GLY A 126 -9.88 1.12 -0.98
CA GLY A 126 -10.97 0.27 -1.44
C GLY A 126 -11.58 -0.54 -0.31
N LEU A 127 -12.89 -0.76 -0.34
CA LEU A 127 -13.56 -1.68 0.58
C LEU A 127 -13.53 -3.11 0.02
N GLU A 128 -13.62 -4.13 0.88
CA GLU A 128 -14.00 -5.47 0.43
C GLU A 128 -15.51 -5.51 0.19
N ASN A 129 -15.94 -6.16 -0.89
CA ASN A 129 -17.38 -6.36 -1.15
C ASN A 129 -17.88 -7.73 -0.66
N TYR A 130 -16.99 -8.65 -0.27
CA TYR A 130 -17.28 -10.09 -0.23
C TYR A 130 -17.04 -10.80 1.11
N THR A 131 -16.58 -10.13 2.16
CA THR A 131 -16.20 -10.85 3.40
C THR A 131 -16.72 -10.21 4.68
N ASP A 132 -17.42 -11.02 5.49
CA ASP A 132 -17.93 -10.69 6.83
C ASP A 132 -16.85 -10.79 7.93
N PHE A 133 -15.59 -11.05 7.57
CA PHE A 133 -14.51 -11.32 8.55
C PHE A 133 -13.98 -10.06 9.25
N VAL A 134 -14.35 -8.87 8.79
CA VAL A 134 -13.82 -7.59 9.30
C VAL A 134 -14.92 -6.54 9.33
N ASP A 135 -14.96 -5.78 10.41
CA ASP A 135 -15.89 -4.67 10.55
C ASP A 135 -15.64 -3.63 9.45
N ARG A 136 -16.71 -3.21 8.77
CA ARG A 136 -16.62 -2.14 7.78
C ARG A 136 -16.48 -0.78 8.48
N PRO A 137 -15.57 0.12 8.02
CA PRO A 137 -15.53 1.48 8.53
C PRO A 137 -16.80 2.25 8.14
N ARG A 138 -17.23 3.17 9.01
CA ARG A 138 -18.30 4.12 8.67
C ARG A 138 -17.84 5.07 7.58
N ASP A 139 -18.71 5.39 6.63
CA ASP A 139 -18.39 6.29 5.51
C ASP A 139 -17.88 7.66 5.98
N GLY A 140 -18.42 8.21 7.07
CA GLY A 140 -17.92 9.46 7.66
C GLY A 140 -16.45 9.39 8.10
N LYS A 141 -16.00 8.24 8.60
CA LYS A 141 -14.58 8.02 8.98
C LYS A 141 -13.68 7.96 7.74
N ILE A 142 -14.15 7.34 6.66
CA ILE A 142 -13.44 7.32 5.36
C ILE A 142 -13.38 8.75 4.82
N PHE A 143 -14.50 9.47 4.83
CA PHE A 143 -14.59 10.85 4.37
C PHE A 143 -13.63 11.81 5.11
N ASP A 144 -13.51 11.67 6.44
CA ASP A 144 -12.54 12.44 7.23
C ASP A 144 -11.07 12.08 6.93
N LEU A 145 -10.81 10.86 6.44
CA LEU A 145 -9.50 10.47 5.92
C LEU A 145 -9.26 11.13 4.55
N LEU A 146 -10.24 11.10 3.63
CA LEU A 146 -10.13 11.71 2.31
C LEU A 146 -9.94 13.22 2.37
N ARG A 147 -10.72 13.93 3.20
CA ARG A 147 -10.53 15.37 3.44
C ARG A 147 -9.12 15.69 3.91
N TRP A 148 -8.59 14.85 4.80
CA TRP A 148 -7.25 15.04 5.32
C TRP A 148 -6.17 14.75 4.27
N LEU A 149 -6.31 13.70 3.44
CA LEU A 149 -5.40 13.42 2.33
C LEU A 149 -5.39 14.59 1.33
N LYS A 150 -6.57 15.09 0.95
CA LYS A 150 -6.71 16.28 0.09
C LYS A 150 -6.05 17.51 0.70
N HIS A 151 -6.27 17.78 1.99
CA HIS A 151 -5.64 18.90 2.69
C HIS A 151 -4.11 18.78 2.78
N LYS A 152 -3.59 17.55 2.86
CA LYS A 152 -2.15 17.27 2.86
C LYS A 152 -1.53 17.17 1.47
N GLU A 153 -2.34 17.36 0.43
CA GLU A 153 -1.92 17.21 -0.98
C GLU A 153 -1.29 15.84 -1.27
N ILE A 154 -1.72 14.80 -0.54
CA ILE A 154 -1.28 13.42 -0.76
C ILE A 154 -2.17 12.82 -1.85
N PRO A 155 -1.59 12.40 -3.01
CA PRO A 155 -2.37 11.77 -4.07
C PRO A 155 -3.08 10.52 -3.58
N TYR A 156 -4.33 10.34 -3.96
CA TYR A 156 -5.08 9.13 -3.64
C TYR A 156 -5.94 8.67 -4.81
N VAL A 157 -6.23 7.36 -4.83
CA VAL A 157 -7.11 6.72 -5.81
C VAL A 157 -8.17 5.93 -5.04
N LEU A 158 -9.43 6.15 -5.41
CA LEU A 158 -10.56 5.38 -4.87
C LEU A 158 -10.92 4.24 -5.82
N LYS A 159 -11.07 3.04 -5.27
CA LYS A 159 -11.75 1.95 -5.98
C LYS A 159 -13.21 2.33 -6.23
N GLU A 160 -13.81 1.67 -7.23
CA GLU A 160 -15.16 1.96 -7.69
C GLU A 160 -16.20 2.00 -6.58
N ASN A 161 -16.10 1.10 -5.60
CA ASN A 161 -17.01 1.01 -4.46
C ASN A 161 -16.93 2.19 -3.46
N LEU A 162 -15.98 3.12 -3.63
CA LEU A 162 -15.85 4.32 -2.80
C LEU A 162 -16.01 5.62 -3.59
N ARG A 163 -16.21 5.58 -4.92
CA ARG A 163 -16.29 6.80 -5.76
C ARG A 163 -17.41 7.75 -5.36
N HIS A 164 -18.54 7.23 -4.87
CA HIS A 164 -19.65 8.03 -4.36
C HIS A 164 -19.28 8.98 -3.19
N LEU A 165 -18.19 8.70 -2.46
CA LEU A 165 -17.69 9.58 -1.41
C LEU A 165 -16.94 10.79 -1.97
N GLU A 166 -16.37 10.69 -3.17
CA GLU A 166 -15.67 11.80 -3.83
C GLU A 166 -16.64 12.87 -4.32
N ASP A 167 -17.79 12.46 -4.86
CA ASP A 167 -18.87 13.38 -5.22
C ASP A 167 -19.25 14.25 -4.01
N SER A 168 -19.39 13.62 -2.83
CA SER A 168 -19.72 14.30 -1.57
C SER A 168 -18.66 15.32 -1.11
N LEU A 169 -17.39 15.16 -1.49
CA LEU A 169 -16.34 16.13 -1.17
C LEU A 169 -16.48 17.42 -1.99
N THR A 170 -16.98 17.33 -3.22
CA THR A 170 -17.14 18.48 -4.13
C THR A 170 -18.36 19.34 -3.80
N PHE A 171 -19.41 18.77 -3.22
CA PHE A 171 -20.60 19.50 -2.80
C PHE A 171 -20.44 20.27 -1.47
N SER A 172 -19.49 19.86 -0.62
CA SER A 172 -19.26 20.49 0.69
C SER A 172 -18.37 21.74 0.67
N SER A 173 -17.99 22.22 -0.52
CA SER A 173 -17.14 23.42 -0.73
C SER A 173 -17.90 24.65 -1.26
N TRP A 174 -19.22 24.72 -1.03
CA TRP A 174 -20.07 25.87 -1.35
C TRP A 174 -20.69 26.47 -0.08
#